data_AF-A0A937UE27-F1
#
_entry.id   AF-A0A937UE27-F1
#
_cell.length_a   1.000
_cell.length_b   1.000
_cell.length_c   1.000
_cell.angle_alpha   90.00
_cell.angle_beta   90.00
_cell.angle_gamma   90.00
#
_symmetry.space_group_name_H-M   'P 1'
#
loop_
_entity.id
_entity.type
_entity.pdbx_description
1 polymer ?
#
loop_
_entity_poly.entity_id
_entity_poly.type
_entity_poly.pdbx_seq_one_letter_code
_entity_poly.pdbx_strand_id
1 'polypeptide(L)'
;MTSTTRRTLSFLVLSLVLAETSVLGADINIPVVPKGHPRVYVRRDDLPEIKAKLNSPEFAASWASVRDSGRPFCQAFVYLTTGRKEKGSSAVVNALRELEKCTDARTPDNAMHWGACVYDWCYDLLSQQQKNQFIAEFTRIAASHSPGYPADPDGHALVGHGTEGWVLTDQLPAGLAIYDESPQMFDAAALLFFAKFVPARNFVYSAHMHHQGDSYIATRFQHDLLASWLFRRIGAGDVFTRRQQFVAYQLLYHLRPDGQQFRSGDTYDCSGRSNSKRRLMLLAGAYYKDPYLLNMADSDYY
;
A
#
# COMPACT_ATOMS: atom_id res chain seq x y z
N MET A 1 -52.82 -10.23 27.84
CA MET A 1 -52.01 -9.41 26.90
C MET A 1 -52.30 -9.89 25.48
N THR A 2 -52.72 -8.96 24.64
CA THR A 2 -53.55 -9.13 23.44
C THR A 2 -52.79 -9.67 22.23
N SER A 3 -53.50 -10.40 21.35
CA SER A 3 -52.92 -11.15 20.21
C SER A 3 -52.19 -10.26 19.18
N THR A 4 -52.46 -8.96 19.20
CA THR A 4 -51.80 -7.93 18.40
C THR A 4 -50.32 -7.81 18.76
N THR A 5 -49.94 -7.88 20.04
CA THR A 5 -48.55 -7.72 20.49
C THR A 5 -47.65 -8.90 20.08
N ARG A 6 -48.22 -10.11 19.96
CA ARG A 6 -47.48 -11.29 19.45
C ARG A 6 -47.20 -11.20 17.95
N ARG A 7 -48.12 -10.64 17.15
CA ARG A 7 -47.93 -10.50 15.70
C ARG A 7 -46.83 -9.49 15.35
N THR A 8 -46.73 -8.40 16.10
CA THR A 8 -45.67 -7.38 15.89
C THR A 8 -44.28 -7.92 16.25
N LEU A 9 -44.18 -8.73 17.31
CA LEU A 9 -42.91 -9.33 17.72
C LEU A 9 -42.40 -10.36 16.70
N SER A 10 -43.30 -11.19 16.14
CA SER A 10 -42.94 -12.18 15.11
C SER A 10 -42.49 -11.53 13.80
N PHE A 11 -43.11 -10.41 13.40
CA PHE A 11 -42.66 -9.66 12.22
C PHE A 11 -41.30 -9.00 12.45
N LEU A 12 -41.04 -8.43 13.64
CA LEU A 12 -39.77 -7.80 13.96
C LEU A 12 -38.61 -8.82 13.96
N VAL A 13 -38.83 -10.01 14.53
CA VAL A 13 -37.85 -11.10 14.53
C VAL A 13 -37.65 -11.64 13.12
N LEU A 14 -38.70 -11.78 12.31
CA LEU A 14 -38.56 -12.19 10.91
C LEU A 14 -37.81 -11.15 10.08
N SER A 15 -38.04 -9.85 10.32
CA SER A 15 -37.29 -8.76 9.68
C SER A 15 -35.82 -8.72 10.10
N LEU A 16 -35.50 -9.07 11.35
CA LEU A 16 -34.12 -9.21 11.85
C LEU A 16 -33.42 -10.43 11.24
N VAL A 17 -34.11 -11.57 11.17
CA VAL A 17 -33.60 -12.79 10.52
C VAL A 17 -33.45 -12.62 9.01
N LEU A 18 -34.34 -11.86 8.36
CA LEU A 18 -34.21 -11.52 6.94
C LEU A 18 -33.12 -10.45 6.70
N ALA A 19 -32.91 -9.51 7.62
CA ALA A 19 -31.84 -8.51 7.53
C ALA A 19 -30.44 -9.11 7.76
N GLU A 20 -30.33 -10.23 8.48
CA GLU A 20 -29.05 -10.94 8.68
C GLU A 20 -28.60 -11.77 7.45
N THR A 21 -29.42 -11.90 6.40
CA THR A 21 -29.12 -12.81 5.28
C THR A 21 -28.64 -12.15 3.99
N SER A 22 -28.37 -10.84 3.96
CA SER A 22 -28.01 -10.14 2.70
C SER A 22 -26.68 -9.38 2.69
N VAL A 23 -25.76 -9.63 3.62
CA VAL A 23 -24.39 -9.06 3.56
C VAL A 23 -23.29 -10.14 3.68
N LEU A 24 -23.60 -11.37 3.27
CA LEU A 24 -22.61 -12.44 3.15
C LEU A 24 -22.70 -13.02 1.74
N GLY A 25 -21.82 -12.57 0.86
CA GLY A 25 -21.72 -13.10 -0.51
C GLY A 25 -21.68 -12.04 -1.61
N ALA A 26 -21.05 -10.89 -1.39
CA ALA A 26 -20.48 -10.19 -2.54
C ALA A 26 -19.32 -11.07 -3.02
N ASP A 27 -19.36 -11.55 -4.26
CA ASP A 27 -18.24 -12.27 -4.87
C ASP A 27 -16.98 -11.41 -4.73
N ILE A 28 -16.03 -11.88 -3.91
CA ILE A 28 -14.76 -11.20 -3.69
C ILE A 28 -13.94 -11.39 -4.96
N ASN A 29 -13.94 -10.37 -5.82
CA ASN A 29 -13.19 -10.40 -7.07
C ASN A 29 -11.72 -10.01 -6.83
N ILE A 30 -10.86 -11.02 -6.64
CA ILE A 30 -9.42 -10.84 -6.53
C ILE A 30 -8.81 -10.84 -7.96
N PRO A 31 -8.06 -9.79 -8.35
CA PRO A 31 -7.43 -9.73 -9.66
C PRO A 31 -6.45 -10.87 -9.90
N VAL A 32 -6.42 -11.37 -11.14
CA VAL A 32 -5.44 -12.37 -11.56
C VAL A 32 -4.04 -11.78 -11.52
N VAL A 33 -3.10 -12.51 -10.92
CA VAL A 33 -1.67 -12.13 -10.93
C VAL A 33 -1.12 -12.25 -12.35
N PRO A 34 -0.58 -11.16 -12.94
CA PRO A 34 -0.04 -11.25 -14.28
C PRO A 34 1.24 -12.09 -14.32
N LYS A 35 1.43 -12.81 -15.43
CA LYS A 35 2.64 -13.61 -15.66
C LYS A 35 3.86 -12.72 -15.91
N GLY A 36 5.00 -13.18 -15.41
CA GLY A 36 6.32 -12.59 -15.64
C GLY A 36 6.62 -11.33 -14.83
N HIS A 37 7.90 -10.96 -14.88
CA HIS A 37 8.49 -9.84 -14.14
C HIS A 37 8.96 -8.70 -15.07
N PRO A 38 8.97 -7.44 -14.60
CA PRO A 38 8.49 -6.98 -13.29
C PRO A 38 6.95 -6.84 -13.23
N ARG A 39 6.40 -6.93 -12.02
CA ARG A 39 4.97 -6.70 -11.72
C ARG A 39 4.70 -5.94 -10.42
N VAL A 40 5.70 -5.71 -9.58
CA VAL A 40 5.57 -4.90 -8.35
C VAL A 40 5.82 -3.43 -8.69
N TYR A 41 4.75 -2.62 -8.68
CA TYR A 41 4.70 -1.19 -9.03
C TYR A 41 5.13 -0.78 -10.45
N VAL A 42 5.83 -1.64 -11.18
CA VAL A 42 6.31 -1.38 -12.54
C VAL A 42 6.05 -2.61 -13.40
N ARG A 43 5.48 -2.43 -14.59
CA ARG A 43 5.38 -3.44 -15.65
C ARG A 43 6.44 -3.17 -16.70
N ARG A 44 6.75 -4.20 -17.50
CA ARG A 44 7.66 -4.05 -18.65
C ARG A 44 7.22 -2.93 -19.60
N ASP A 45 5.91 -2.81 -19.82
CA ASP A 45 5.33 -1.81 -20.73
C ASP A 45 5.40 -0.37 -20.18
N ASP A 46 5.62 -0.19 -18.86
CA ASP A 46 5.84 1.12 -18.25
C ASP A 46 7.26 1.67 -18.49
N LEU A 47 8.23 0.78 -18.80
CA LEU A 47 9.66 1.15 -18.84
C LEU A 47 10.00 2.22 -19.87
N PRO A 48 9.44 2.25 -21.09
CA PRO A 48 9.73 3.32 -22.04
C PRO A 48 9.35 4.71 -21.50
N GLU A 49 8.17 4.85 -20.89
CA GLU A 49 7.70 6.12 -20.31
C GLU A 49 8.55 6.51 -19.10
N ILE A 50 8.89 5.55 -18.23
CA ILE A 50 9.76 5.79 -17.08
C ILE A 50 11.12 6.32 -17.55
N LYS A 51 11.75 5.66 -18.54
CA LYS A 51 13.05 6.11 -19.08
C LYS A 51 12.97 7.50 -19.70
N ALA A 52 11.87 7.83 -20.38
CA ALA A 52 11.64 9.17 -20.90
C ALA A 52 11.59 10.21 -19.78
N LYS A 53 10.87 9.95 -18.69
CA LYS A 53 10.81 10.83 -17.51
C LYS A 53 12.17 11.02 -16.85
N LEU A 54 12.97 9.96 -16.72
CA LEU A 54 14.30 10.04 -16.10
C LEU A 54 15.28 10.94 -16.88
N ASN A 55 15.00 11.22 -18.15
CA ASN A 55 15.78 12.14 -18.98
C ASN A 55 15.24 13.58 -18.96
N SER A 56 14.13 13.86 -18.27
CA SER A 56 13.57 15.21 -18.20
C SER A 56 14.24 16.04 -17.10
N PRO A 57 14.33 17.38 -17.27
CA PRO A 57 14.94 18.26 -16.27
C PRO A 57 14.27 18.17 -14.89
N GLU A 58 12.94 17.98 -14.86
CA GLU A 58 12.14 17.92 -13.65
C GLU A 58 12.52 16.73 -12.75
N PHE A 59 12.97 15.62 -13.33
CA PHE A 59 13.39 14.44 -12.58
C PHE A 59 14.91 14.35 -12.37
N ALA A 60 15.72 15.26 -12.96
CA ALA A 60 17.18 15.14 -12.96
C ALA A 60 17.78 15.04 -11.55
N ALA A 61 17.33 15.88 -10.60
CA ALA A 61 17.82 15.89 -9.22
C ALA A 61 17.44 14.60 -8.46
N SER A 62 16.17 14.20 -8.55
CA SER A 62 15.66 12.96 -7.95
C SER A 62 16.36 11.74 -8.53
N TRP A 63 16.58 11.72 -9.85
CA TRP A 63 17.24 10.63 -10.54
C TRP A 63 18.73 10.53 -10.16
N ALA A 64 19.44 11.64 -10.04
CA ALA A 64 20.82 11.64 -9.54
C ALA A 64 20.89 11.03 -8.12
N SER A 65 19.98 11.44 -7.23
CA SER A 65 19.90 10.90 -5.87
C SER A 65 19.65 9.40 -5.84
N VAL A 66 18.81 8.87 -6.75
CA VAL A 66 18.58 7.41 -6.87
C VAL A 66 19.79 6.70 -7.44
N ARG A 67 20.37 7.19 -8.54
CA ARG A 67 21.51 6.58 -9.22
C ARG A 67 22.75 6.48 -8.33
N ASP A 68 22.97 7.50 -7.51
CA ASP A 68 24.16 7.63 -6.67
C ASP A 68 23.93 6.99 -5.28
N SER A 69 22.72 6.48 -5.01
CA SER A 69 22.37 5.80 -3.77
C SER A 69 22.97 4.38 -3.67
N GLY A 70 23.44 4.04 -2.47
CA GLY A 70 23.81 2.67 -2.11
C GLY A 70 22.63 1.79 -1.65
N ARG A 71 21.41 2.33 -1.55
CA ARG A 71 20.25 1.58 -1.03
C ARG A 71 19.83 0.47 -2.00
N PRO A 72 19.50 -0.75 -1.52
CA PRO A 72 19.13 -1.88 -2.39
C PRO A 72 18.01 -1.55 -3.37
N PHE A 73 16.95 -0.88 -2.89
CA PHE A 73 15.83 -0.42 -3.71
C PHE A 73 16.27 0.43 -4.91
N CYS A 74 17.11 1.45 -4.65
CA CYS A 74 17.61 2.35 -5.67
C CYS A 74 18.51 1.61 -6.68
N GLN A 75 19.37 0.71 -6.19
CA GLN A 75 20.24 -0.10 -7.06
C GLN A 75 19.44 -1.05 -7.96
N ALA A 76 18.36 -1.65 -7.44
CA ALA A 76 17.44 -2.45 -8.25
C ALA A 76 16.72 -1.60 -9.29
N PHE A 77 16.28 -0.39 -8.95
CA PHE A 77 15.67 0.51 -9.93
C PHE A 77 16.64 0.97 -11.03
N VAL A 78 17.92 1.21 -10.67
CA VAL A 78 18.99 1.48 -11.64
C VAL A 78 19.17 0.28 -12.56
N TYR A 79 19.20 -0.95 -12.02
CA TYR A 79 19.25 -2.16 -12.85
C TYR A 79 18.06 -2.23 -13.82
N LEU A 80 16.84 -2.07 -13.30
CA LEU A 80 15.61 -2.15 -14.09
C LEU A 80 15.59 -1.17 -15.28
N THR A 81 16.12 0.03 -15.08
CA THR A 81 16.08 1.11 -16.09
C THR A 81 17.28 1.09 -17.04
N THR A 82 18.45 0.62 -16.58
CA THR A 82 19.72 0.70 -17.34
C THR A 82 20.29 -0.64 -17.80
N GLY A 83 19.82 -1.77 -17.26
CA GLY A 83 20.35 -3.12 -17.54
C GLY A 83 21.70 -3.43 -16.86
N ARG A 84 22.17 -2.56 -15.96
CA ARG A 84 23.46 -2.72 -15.26
C ARG A 84 23.43 -3.84 -14.22
N LYS A 85 23.83 -5.04 -14.64
CA LYS A 85 23.77 -6.25 -13.81
C LYS A 85 24.53 -6.13 -12.49
N GLU A 86 25.63 -5.36 -12.45
CA GLU A 86 26.39 -5.15 -11.22
C GLU A 86 25.56 -4.46 -10.12
N LYS A 87 24.68 -3.52 -10.52
CA LYS A 87 23.75 -2.84 -9.60
C LYS A 87 22.65 -3.79 -9.13
N GLY A 88 22.13 -4.62 -10.03
CA GLY A 88 21.10 -5.61 -9.70
C GLY A 88 21.60 -6.68 -8.73
N SER A 89 22.78 -7.26 -8.98
CA SER A 89 23.40 -8.25 -8.09
C SER A 89 23.75 -7.65 -6.73
N SER A 90 24.26 -6.41 -6.69
CA SER A 90 24.50 -5.68 -5.44
C SER A 90 23.20 -5.45 -4.66
N ALA A 91 22.12 -5.08 -5.34
CA ALA A 91 20.81 -4.90 -4.72
C ALA A 91 20.31 -6.20 -4.07
N VAL A 92 20.39 -7.33 -4.76
CA VAL A 92 19.98 -8.65 -4.25
C VAL A 92 20.71 -9.03 -2.96
N VAL A 93 22.05 -8.92 -2.96
CA VAL A 93 22.86 -9.31 -1.80
C VAL A 93 22.59 -8.41 -0.59
N ASN A 94 22.54 -7.09 -0.81
CA ASN A 94 22.30 -6.16 0.28
C ASN A 94 20.85 -6.21 0.77
N ALA A 95 19.90 -6.53 -0.11
CA ALA A 95 18.50 -6.71 0.25
C ALA A 95 18.31 -7.84 1.27
N LEU A 96 18.88 -9.01 1.00
CA LEU A 96 18.82 -10.15 1.92
C LEU A 96 19.43 -9.81 3.29
N ARG A 97 20.58 -9.12 3.32
CA ARG A 97 21.23 -8.69 4.57
C ARG A 97 20.35 -7.77 5.42
N GLU A 98 19.61 -6.86 4.79
CA GLU A 98 18.73 -5.95 5.53
C GLU A 98 17.40 -6.61 5.91
N LEU A 99 16.92 -7.58 5.13
CA LEU A 99 15.77 -8.41 5.49
C LEU A 99 16.02 -9.22 6.78
N GLU A 100 17.22 -9.82 6.92
CA GLU A 100 17.62 -10.55 8.13
C GLU A 100 17.50 -9.71 9.42
N LYS A 101 17.69 -8.39 9.32
CA LYS A 101 17.62 -7.45 10.44
C LYS A 101 16.23 -6.86 10.65
N CYS A 102 15.31 -7.09 9.72
CA CYS A 102 13.99 -6.49 9.75
C CYS A 102 13.10 -7.17 10.80
N THR A 103 12.61 -6.36 11.73
CA THR A 103 11.72 -6.77 12.82
C THR A 103 10.44 -5.94 12.89
N ASP A 104 10.34 -4.89 12.06
CA ASP A 104 9.21 -3.97 12.03
C ASP A 104 8.85 -3.63 10.57
N ALA A 105 7.64 -4.02 10.17
CA ALA A 105 7.06 -3.74 8.86
C ALA A 105 5.83 -2.83 8.98
N ARG A 106 5.77 -1.97 10.02
CA ARG A 106 4.69 -0.99 10.16
C ARG A 106 4.81 0.13 9.14
N THR A 107 5.97 0.75 9.03
CA THR A 107 6.17 1.91 8.15
C THR A 107 6.42 1.47 6.72
N PRO A 108 6.01 2.24 5.70
CA PRO A 108 6.46 2.00 4.34
C PRO A 108 7.98 2.20 4.25
N ASP A 109 8.55 1.79 3.11
CA ASP A 109 9.99 1.85 2.82
C ASP A 109 10.86 1.01 3.78
N ASN A 110 10.24 0.07 4.51
CA ASN A 110 10.93 -0.94 5.30
C ASN A 110 11.55 -2.03 4.40
N ALA A 111 12.34 -2.92 5.01
CA ALA A 111 13.09 -3.95 4.28
C ALA A 111 12.23 -4.94 3.50
N MET A 112 11.08 -5.33 4.03
CA MET A 112 10.15 -6.21 3.33
C MET A 112 9.54 -5.51 2.12
N HIS A 113 9.06 -4.27 2.29
CA HIS A 113 8.46 -3.50 1.20
C HIS A 113 9.40 -3.34 0.00
N TRP A 114 10.60 -2.79 0.20
CA TRP A 114 11.52 -2.64 -0.92
C TRP A 114 12.19 -3.96 -1.32
N GLY A 115 12.27 -4.94 -0.42
CA GLY A 115 12.73 -6.29 -0.72
C GLY A 115 11.86 -6.96 -1.77
N ALA A 116 10.54 -6.75 -1.71
CA ALA A 116 9.59 -7.20 -2.74
C ALA A 116 9.93 -6.60 -4.12
N CYS A 117 10.23 -5.29 -4.17
CA CYS A 117 10.66 -4.62 -5.39
C CYS A 117 12.00 -5.18 -5.90
N VAL A 118 12.98 -5.42 -5.02
CA VAL A 118 14.29 -6.00 -5.41
C VAL A 118 14.11 -7.41 -5.98
N TYR A 119 13.29 -8.24 -5.34
CA TYR A 119 13.00 -9.60 -5.84
C TYR A 119 12.41 -9.55 -7.24
N ASP A 120 11.37 -8.73 -7.43
CA ASP A 120 10.63 -8.64 -8.68
C ASP A 120 11.45 -7.99 -9.81
N TRP A 121 12.16 -6.90 -9.52
CA TRP A 121 12.89 -6.14 -10.54
C TRP A 121 14.21 -6.79 -10.94
N CYS A 122 14.83 -7.55 -10.04
CA CYS A 122 16.07 -8.30 -10.28
C CYS A 122 15.82 -9.81 -10.47
N TYR A 123 14.58 -10.22 -10.77
CA TYR A 123 14.17 -11.63 -10.78
C TYR A 123 15.07 -12.53 -11.63
N ASP A 124 15.51 -12.03 -12.79
CA ASP A 124 16.37 -12.75 -13.73
C ASP A 124 17.84 -12.90 -13.27
N LEU A 125 18.23 -12.20 -12.20
CA LEU A 125 19.56 -12.31 -11.58
C LEU A 125 19.56 -13.22 -10.33
N LEU A 126 18.39 -13.61 -9.82
CA LEU A 126 18.28 -14.42 -8.61
C LEU A 126 18.64 -15.88 -8.86
N SER A 127 19.53 -16.43 -8.02
CA SER A 127 19.70 -17.88 -7.92
C SER A 127 18.53 -18.53 -7.17
N GLN A 128 18.30 -19.83 -7.36
CA GLN A 128 17.27 -20.55 -6.62
C GLN A 128 17.46 -20.46 -5.10
N GLN A 129 18.71 -20.47 -4.62
CA GLN A 129 19.02 -20.30 -3.21
C GLN A 129 18.59 -18.92 -2.71
N GLN A 130 18.89 -17.86 -3.45
CA GLN A 130 18.48 -16.50 -3.09
C GLN A 130 16.96 -16.36 -3.09
N LYS A 131 16.28 -16.95 -4.08
CA LYS A 131 14.81 -16.97 -4.10
C LYS A 131 14.24 -17.58 -2.82
N ASN A 132 14.76 -18.74 -2.41
CA ASN A 132 14.34 -19.41 -1.18
C ASN A 132 14.64 -18.56 0.08
N GLN A 133 15.77 -17.85 0.13
CA GLN A 133 16.11 -16.95 1.23
C GLN A 133 15.14 -15.77 1.34
N PHE A 134 14.80 -15.12 0.22
CA PHE A 134 13.79 -14.06 0.21
C PHE A 134 12.43 -14.55 0.72
N ILE A 135 11.97 -15.70 0.23
CA ILE A 135 10.68 -16.29 0.65
C ILE A 135 10.68 -16.57 2.15
N ALA A 136 11.79 -17.12 2.68
CA ALA A 136 11.93 -17.39 4.11
C ALA A 136 11.88 -16.10 4.94
N GLU A 137 12.61 -15.05 4.53
CA GLU A 137 12.61 -13.78 5.27
C GLU A 137 11.27 -13.04 5.18
N PHE A 138 10.62 -13.00 4.01
CA PHE A 138 9.27 -12.43 3.88
C PHE A 138 8.27 -13.16 4.78
N THR A 139 8.34 -14.48 4.81
CA THR A 139 7.48 -15.31 5.68
C THR A 139 7.76 -15.04 7.16
N ARG A 140 9.03 -14.97 7.56
CA ARG A 140 9.44 -14.68 8.94
C ARG A 140 8.93 -13.31 9.40
N ILE A 141 9.11 -12.28 8.58
CA ILE A 141 8.65 -10.92 8.89
C ILE A 141 7.13 -10.90 8.97
N ALA A 142 6.42 -11.46 7.98
CA ALA A 142 4.95 -11.53 7.99
C ALA A 142 4.38 -12.27 9.21
N ALA A 143 5.03 -13.35 9.65
CA ALA A 143 4.61 -14.13 10.82
C ALA A 143 4.85 -13.40 12.16
N SER A 144 5.70 -12.38 12.19
CA SER A 144 6.14 -11.75 13.45
C SER A 144 5.10 -10.84 14.11
N HIS A 145 4.05 -10.46 13.39
CA HIS A 145 2.99 -9.58 13.90
C HIS A 145 1.65 -9.89 13.22
N SER A 146 0.54 -9.61 13.92
CA SER A 146 -0.81 -9.70 13.34
C SER A 146 -0.91 -8.89 12.02
N PRO A 147 -1.55 -9.42 10.96
CA PRO A 147 -2.42 -10.61 10.94
C PRO A 147 -1.69 -11.96 10.80
N GLY A 148 -0.37 -11.97 10.90
CA GLY A 148 0.44 -13.19 10.82
C GLY A 148 0.66 -13.68 9.39
N TYR A 149 1.19 -14.89 9.28
CA TYR A 149 1.41 -15.58 8.02
C TYR A 149 0.95 -17.05 8.12
N PRO A 150 0.09 -17.52 7.20
CA PRO A 150 -0.67 -16.73 6.23
C PRO A 150 -1.53 -15.66 6.92
N ALA A 151 -1.80 -14.55 6.24
CA ALA A 151 -2.60 -13.47 6.81
C ALA A 151 -4.00 -13.99 7.22
N ASP A 152 -4.35 -13.81 8.50
CA ASP A 152 -5.65 -14.20 9.03
C ASP A 152 -6.78 -13.45 8.30
N PRO A 153 -7.71 -14.15 7.61
CA PRO A 153 -8.81 -13.52 6.89
C PRO A 153 -9.79 -12.75 7.80
N ASP A 154 -9.77 -13.02 9.11
CA ASP A 154 -10.57 -12.30 10.10
C ASP A 154 -9.83 -11.13 10.77
N GLY A 155 -8.64 -10.79 10.28
CA GLY A 155 -7.91 -9.59 10.65
C GLY A 155 -8.76 -8.31 10.55
N HIS A 156 -8.57 -7.39 11.50
CA HIS A 156 -9.26 -6.11 11.50
C HIS A 156 -8.70 -5.17 10.42
N ALA A 157 -9.57 -4.36 9.83
CA ALA A 157 -9.19 -3.48 8.73
C ALA A 157 -9.38 -1.97 9.01
N LEU A 158 -9.79 -1.56 10.22
CA LEU A 158 -10.12 -0.15 10.48
C LEU A 158 -9.00 0.67 11.13
N VAL A 159 -8.36 0.15 12.19
CA VAL A 159 -7.38 0.91 13.00
C VAL A 159 -6.20 0.04 13.42
N GLY A 160 -5.31 0.56 14.29
CA GLY A 160 -4.15 -0.20 14.79
C GLY A 160 -3.06 -0.50 13.76
N HIS A 161 -1.99 -1.16 14.22
CA HIS A 161 -0.84 -1.50 13.38
C HIS A 161 -1.19 -2.45 12.23
N GLY A 162 -2.21 -3.31 12.39
CA GLY A 162 -2.66 -4.21 11.32
C GLY A 162 -3.15 -3.49 10.05
N THR A 163 -3.45 -2.20 10.16
CA THR A 163 -3.86 -1.33 9.03
C THR A 163 -2.73 -0.47 8.47
N GLU A 164 -1.48 -0.75 8.86
CA GLU A 164 -0.27 -0.13 8.34
C GLU A 164 0.39 -1.06 7.31
N GLY A 165 1.72 -1.22 7.36
CA GLY A 165 2.47 -1.92 6.30
C GLY A 165 2.27 -3.43 6.22
N TRP A 166 2.06 -4.10 7.36
CA TRP A 166 2.06 -5.57 7.49
C TRP A 166 1.29 -6.34 6.42
N VAL A 167 0.20 -5.76 5.89
CA VAL A 167 -0.54 -6.30 4.73
C VAL A 167 -0.31 -5.43 3.50
N LEU A 168 -0.63 -4.14 3.61
CA LEU A 168 -0.86 -3.25 2.48
C LEU A 168 0.39 -2.93 1.66
N THR A 169 1.53 -2.72 2.32
CA THR A 169 2.81 -2.40 1.66
C THR A 169 3.85 -3.50 1.83
N ASP A 170 3.52 -4.60 2.50
CA ASP A 170 4.47 -5.68 2.74
C ASP A 170 3.97 -7.00 2.16
N GLN A 171 3.01 -7.69 2.78
CA GLN A 171 2.57 -9.00 2.29
C GLN A 171 1.95 -8.95 0.88
N LEU A 172 1.20 -7.90 0.51
CA LEU A 172 0.68 -7.75 -0.85
C LEU A 172 1.78 -7.65 -1.92
N PRO A 173 2.71 -6.68 -1.88
CA PRO A 173 3.78 -6.60 -2.87
C PRO A 173 4.77 -7.76 -2.77
N ALA A 174 5.11 -8.25 -1.57
CA ALA A 174 6.01 -9.39 -1.40
C ALA A 174 5.41 -10.68 -1.97
N GLY A 175 4.13 -10.96 -1.66
CA GLY A 175 3.41 -12.10 -2.21
C GLY A 175 3.28 -12.02 -3.72
N LEU A 176 3.02 -10.83 -4.25
CA LEU A 176 3.00 -10.61 -5.70
C LEU A 176 4.38 -10.85 -6.33
N ALA A 177 5.48 -10.44 -5.69
CA ALA A 177 6.83 -10.70 -6.16
C ALA A 177 7.12 -12.20 -6.24
N ILE A 178 6.82 -12.96 -5.18
CA ILE A 178 7.16 -14.38 -5.07
C ILE A 178 6.09 -15.34 -5.63
N TYR A 179 5.04 -14.82 -6.27
CA TYR A 179 3.85 -15.61 -6.63
C TYR A 179 4.14 -16.86 -7.47
N ASP A 180 5.18 -16.82 -8.30
CA ASP A 180 5.57 -17.92 -9.19
C ASP A 180 6.16 -19.10 -8.38
N GLU A 181 6.77 -18.81 -7.23
CA GLU A 181 7.37 -19.78 -6.31
C GLU A 181 6.47 -20.13 -5.11
N SER A 182 5.71 -19.15 -4.59
CA SER A 182 4.88 -19.29 -3.40
C SER A 182 3.65 -18.36 -3.47
N PRO A 183 2.51 -18.84 -4.02
CA PRO A 183 1.31 -18.01 -4.18
C PRO A 183 0.60 -17.69 -2.86
N GLN A 184 0.84 -18.49 -1.81
CA GLN A 184 0.12 -18.43 -0.52
C GLN A 184 0.12 -17.04 0.12
N MET A 185 1.24 -16.31 0.05
CA MET A 185 1.36 -14.99 0.65
C MET A 185 0.41 -13.98 0.01
N PHE A 186 0.36 -13.95 -1.32
CA PHE A 186 -0.53 -13.05 -2.04
C PHE A 186 -1.98 -13.47 -1.86
N ASP A 187 -2.28 -14.75 -2.00
CA ASP A 187 -3.67 -15.23 -1.93
C ASP A 187 -4.30 -14.92 -0.56
N ALA A 188 -3.57 -15.14 0.54
CA ALA A 188 -4.04 -14.83 1.88
C ALA A 188 -4.16 -13.31 2.13
N ALA A 189 -3.14 -12.53 1.76
CA ALA A 189 -3.14 -11.08 1.94
C ALA A 189 -4.21 -10.39 1.07
N ALA A 190 -4.37 -10.84 -0.17
CA ALA A 190 -5.38 -10.33 -1.09
C ALA A 190 -6.79 -10.69 -0.62
N LEU A 191 -7.01 -11.90 -0.09
CA LEU A 191 -8.28 -12.28 0.51
C LEU A 191 -8.66 -11.32 1.64
N LEU A 192 -7.76 -11.12 2.63
CA LEU A 192 -7.99 -10.18 3.72
C LEU A 192 -8.24 -8.75 3.20
N PHE A 193 -7.44 -8.31 2.22
CA PHE A 193 -7.55 -6.97 1.63
C PHE A 193 -8.93 -6.75 0.98
N PHE A 194 -9.33 -7.61 0.05
CA PHE A 194 -10.59 -7.43 -0.67
C PHE A 194 -11.82 -7.74 0.21
N ALA A 195 -11.72 -8.68 1.16
CA ALA A 195 -12.82 -9.04 2.05
C ALA A 195 -13.09 -7.99 3.15
N LYS A 196 -12.03 -7.35 3.69
CA LYS A 196 -12.17 -6.46 4.86
C LYS A 196 -11.71 -5.03 4.59
N PHE A 197 -10.54 -4.84 3.95
CA PHE A 197 -9.97 -3.49 3.76
C PHE A 197 -10.76 -2.67 2.76
N VAL A 198 -11.04 -3.22 1.58
CA VAL A 198 -11.79 -2.55 0.50
C VAL A 198 -13.17 -2.09 0.95
N PRO A 199 -14.06 -2.94 1.52
CA PRO A 199 -15.38 -2.48 1.94
C PRO A 199 -15.31 -1.44 3.06
N ALA A 200 -14.43 -1.63 4.06
CA ALA A 200 -14.27 -0.69 5.17
C ALA A 200 -13.81 0.70 4.68
N ARG A 201 -12.80 0.74 3.80
CA ARG A 201 -12.28 1.98 3.20
C ARG A 201 -13.30 2.65 2.29
N ASN A 202 -13.99 1.88 1.45
CA ASN A 202 -15.01 2.41 0.56
C ASN A 202 -16.16 3.07 1.32
N PHE A 203 -16.52 2.54 2.50
CA PHE A 203 -17.47 3.18 3.40
C PHE A 203 -16.92 4.51 3.93
N VAL A 204 -15.75 4.53 4.58
CA VAL A 204 -15.24 5.77 5.20
C VAL A 204 -14.82 6.84 4.20
N TYR A 205 -14.37 6.44 3.00
CA TYR A 205 -13.99 7.38 1.94
C TYR A 205 -15.17 8.21 1.43
N SER A 206 -16.44 7.82 1.71
CA SER A 206 -17.58 8.67 1.38
C SER A 206 -17.58 10.02 2.12
N ALA A 207 -16.89 10.10 3.26
CA ALA A 207 -16.78 11.33 4.03
C ALA A 207 -15.68 12.27 3.52
N HIS A 208 -14.84 11.84 2.56
CA HIS A 208 -13.68 12.60 2.07
C HIS A 208 -12.74 13.07 3.20
N MET A 209 -12.65 12.29 4.28
CA MET A 209 -11.83 12.58 5.44
C MET A 209 -11.35 11.27 6.07
N HIS A 210 -10.14 11.26 6.61
CA HIS A 210 -9.60 10.13 7.34
C HIS A 210 -9.96 10.22 8.84
N HIS A 211 -10.41 9.11 9.42
CA HIS A 211 -10.93 9.10 10.80
C HIS A 211 -9.84 9.06 11.89
N GLN A 212 -8.56 8.89 11.52
CA GLN A 212 -7.44 8.84 12.48
C GLN A 212 -6.77 10.21 12.74
N GLY A 213 -7.41 11.31 12.36
CA GLY A 213 -6.91 12.63 12.75
C GLY A 213 -5.70 13.13 11.97
N ASP A 214 -5.09 14.22 12.45
CA ASP A 214 -4.15 15.05 11.68
C ASP A 214 -2.75 14.45 11.50
N SER A 215 -2.33 13.58 12.42
CA SER A 215 -1.01 12.96 12.38
C SER A 215 -1.08 11.54 11.80
N TYR A 216 -2.00 10.70 12.29
CA TYR A 216 -2.11 9.31 11.82
C TYR A 216 -2.75 9.14 10.43
N ILE A 217 -3.40 10.16 9.86
CA ILE A 217 -3.76 10.12 8.43
C ILE A 217 -2.52 9.83 7.58
N ALA A 218 -1.39 10.47 7.86
CA ALA A 218 -0.15 10.26 7.11
C ALA A 218 0.36 8.81 7.27
N THR A 219 0.32 8.28 8.49
CA THR A 219 0.77 6.92 8.80
C THR A 219 -0.09 5.86 8.11
N ARG A 220 -1.41 6.04 8.06
CA ARG A 220 -2.35 5.01 7.56
C ARG A 220 -2.65 5.14 6.08
N PHE A 221 -3.01 6.34 5.65
CA PHE A 221 -3.54 6.54 4.29
C PHE A 221 -2.48 6.33 3.20
N GLN A 222 -1.20 6.47 3.52
CA GLN A 222 -0.11 6.17 2.58
C GLN A 222 -0.10 4.70 2.14
N HIS A 223 -0.46 3.77 3.04
CA HIS A 223 -0.50 2.36 2.72
C HIS A 223 -1.68 2.04 1.80
N ASP A 224 -2.84 2.69 2.03
CA ASP A 224 -3.99 2.58 1.13
C ASP A 224 -3.65 3.08 -0.28
N LEU A 225 -2.97 4.23 -0.39
CA LEU A 225 -2.55 4.77 -1.68
C LEU A 225 -1.52 3.89 -2.38
N LEU A 226 -0.54 3.34 -1.64
CA LEU A 226 0.45 2.41 -2.20
C LEU A 226 -0.20 1.11 -2.68
N ALA A 227 -1.18 0.57 -1.94
CA ALA A 227 -1.98 -0.56 -2.40
C ALA A 227 -2.76 -0.20 -3.68
N SER A 228 -3.39 0.99 -3.77
CA SER A 228 -4.03 1.48 -4.99
C SER A 228 -3.07 1.50 -6.18
N TRP A 229 -1.83 1.99 -5.97
CA TRP A 229 -0.78 2.02 -6.99
C TRP A 229 -0.36 0.61 -7.43
N LEU A 230 -0.16 -0.30 -6.48
CA LEU A 230 0.21 -1.69 -6.76
C LEU A 230 -0.82 -2.35 -7.69
N PHE A 231 -2.10 -2.31 -7.30
CA PHE A 231 -3.17 -2.95 -8.05
C PHE A 231 -3.41 -2.30 -9.41
N ARG A 232 -3.33 -0.97 -9.50
CA ARG A 232 -3.43 -0.29 -10.79
C ARG A 232 -2.32 -0.73 -11.74
N ARG A 233 -1.08 -0.85 -11.25
CA ARG A 233 0.07 -1.23 -12.08
C ARG A 233 0.00 -2.65 -12.60
N ILE A 234 -0.63 -3.57 -11.88
CA ILE A 234 -0.89 -4.92 -12.40
C ILE A 234 -2.11 -5.02 -13.33
N GLY A 235 -2.79 -3.90 -13.61
CA GLY A 235 -3.93 -3.84 -14.52
C GLY A 235 -5.29 -4.05 -13.87
N ALA A 236 -5.38 -4.07 -12.54
CA ALA A 236 -6.65 -4.22 -11.83
C ALA A 236 -7.49 -2.92 -11.77
N GLY A 237 -6.94 -1.79 -12.23
CA GLY A 237 -7.61 -0.50 -12.17
C GLY A 237 -7.71 0.04 -10.74
N ASP A 238 -8.86 0.61 -10.39
CA ASP A 238 -9.11 1.16 -9.06
C ASP A 238 -9.79 0.11 -8.18
N VAL A 239 -9.08 -0.33 -7.13
CA VAL A 239 -9.61 -1.31 -6.17
C VAL A 239 -10.44 -0.67 -5.05
N PHE A 240 -10.24 0.63 -4.81
CA PHE A 240 -11.10 1.44 -3.95
C PHE A 240 -11.99 2.36 -4.77
N THR A 241 -13.02 2.89 -4.13
CA THR A 241 -13.84 3.97 -4.70
C THR A 241 -12.99 5.18 -5.07
N ARG A 242 -13.33 5.82 -6.19
CA ARG A 242 -12.72 7.09 -6.64
C ARG A 242 -12.79 8.21 -5.61
N ARG A 243 -13.66 8.11 -4.61
CA ARG A 243 -13.74 9.05 -3.48
C ARG A 243 -12.46 9.10 -2.63
N GLN A 244 -11.60 8.08 -2.72
CA GLN A 244 -10.25 8.10 -2.11
C GLN A 244 -9.48 9.37 -2.51
N GLN A 245 -9.66 9.88 -3.74
CA GLN A 245 -9.04 11.12 -4.22
C GLN A 245 -9.18 12.28 -3.23
N PHE A 246 -10.37 12.45 -2.65
CA PHE A 246 -10.69 13.63 -1.86
C PHE A 246 -10.30 13.51 -0.39
N VAL A 247 -9.87 12.33 0.09
CA VAL A 247 -9.48 12.15 1.50
C VAL A 247 -8.31 13.06 1.89
N ALA A 248 -7.36 13.26 0.97
CA ALA A 248 -6.22 14.14 1.22
C ALA A 248 -6.62 15.63 1.30
N TYR A 249 -7.81 16.02 0.85
CA TYR A 249 -8.29 17.41 0.97
C TYR A 249 -8.50 17.82 2.43
N GLN A 250 -8.67 16.86 3.35
CA GLN A 250 -8.62 17.13 4.78
C GLN A 250 -7.38 17.95 5.16
N LEU A 251 -6.21 17.58 4.63
CA LEU A 251 -4.94 18.25 4.95
C LEU A 251 -4.82 19.63 4.29
N LEU A 252 -5.53 19.88 3.18
CA LEU A 252 -5.62 21.21 2.56
C LEU A 252 -6.45 22.14 3.44
N TYR A 253 -7.66 21.72 3.80
CA TYR A 253 -8.59 22.55 4.55
C TYR A 253 -8.22 22.69 6.03
N HIS A 254 -7.43 21.76 6.58
CA HIS A 254 -6.94 21.85 7.95
C HIS A 254 -5.60 22.58 8.05
N LEU A 255 -4.98 22.98 6.94
CA LEU A 255 -3.74 23.75 6.95
C LEU A 255 -4.00 25.17 7.47
N ARG A 256 -3.26 25.55 8.50
CA ARG A 256 -3.27 26.89 9.07
C ARG A 256 -2.21 27.78 8.41
N PRO A 257 -2.34 29.12 8.49
CA PRO A 257 -1.36 30.04 7.91
C PRO A 257 0.07 29.90 8.47
N ASP A 258 0.24 29.26 9.62
CA ASP A 258 1.55 29.01 10.24
C ASP A 258 2.20 27.68 9.83
N GLY A 259 1.64 26.99 8.83
CA GLY A 259 2.14 25.72 8.30
C GLY A 259 1.74 24.49 9.12
N GLN A 260 1.06 24.67 10.25
CA GLN A 260 0.58 23.55 11.07
C GLN A 260 -0.83 23.12 10.66
N GLN A 261 -1.25 21.93 11.11
CA GLN A 261 -2.61 21.44 10.95
C GLN A 261 -3.50 21.83 12.13
N PHE A 262 -4.80 22.03 11.88
CA PHE A 262 -5.81 21.96 12.94
C PHE A 262 -5.72 20.59 13.63
N ARG A 263 -5.70 20.61 14.97
CA ARG A 263 -5.54 19.42 15.79
C ARG A 263 -6.82 18.59 15.75
N SER A 264 -6.69 17.29 15.47
CA SER A 264 -7.80 16.36 15.44
C SER A 264 -7.28 14.96 15.74
N GLY A 265 -7.87 14.28 16.72
CA GLY A 265 -7.39 12.98 17.18
C GLY A 265 -6.03 13.05 17.87
N ASP A 266 -5.26 11.96 17.78
CA ASP A 266 -3.92 11.90 18.36
C ASP A 266 -2.92 12.67 17.49
N THR A 267 -2.32 13.70 18.07
CA THR A 267 -1.36 14.57 17.40
C THR A 267 0.06 14.30 17.91
N TYR A 268 0.99 14.04 16.98
CA TYR A 268 2.43 14.05 17.25
C TYR A 268 3.25 14.90 16.26
N ASP A 269 2.70 15.22 15.09
CA ASP A 269 3.33 16.16 14.15
C ASP A 269 3.03 17.61 14.58
N CYS A 270 3.62 18.00 15.70
CA CYS A 270 3.39 19.30 16.31
C CYS A 270 3.92 20.45 15.44
N SER A 271 5.01 20.21 14.69
CA SER A 271 5.66 21.22 13.85
C SER A 271 4.97 21.42 12.50
N GLY A 272 4.17 20.45 12.03
CA GLY A 272 3.51 20.48 10.73
C GLY A 272 4.44 20.18 9.55
N ARG A 273 5.71 19.82 9.81
CA ARG A 273 6.76 19.66 8.78
C ARG A 273 6.99 18.21 8.38
N SER A 274 5.99 17.34 8.56
CA SER A 274 6.12 15.93 8.20
C SER A 274 6.09 15.74 6.68
N ASN A 275 7.22 15.32 6.11
CA ASN A 275 7.34 14.89 4.71
C ASN A 275 6.31 13.81 4.31
N SER A 276 5.73 13.09 5.27
CA SER A 276 4.72 12.06 5.01
C SER A 276 3.41 12.66 4.45
N LYS A 277 3.07 13.89 4.84
CA LYS A 277 1.90 14.60 4.29
C LYS A 277 2.12 15.00 2.83
N ARG A 278 3.31 15.52 2.51
CA ARG A 278 3.75 15.77 1.13
C ARG A 278 3.65 14.51 0.27
N ARG A 279 4.07 13.36 0.80
CA ARG A 279 3.95 12.05 0.14
C ARG A 279 2.50 11.68 -0.18
N LEU A 280 1.56 11.89 0.73
CA LEU A 280 0.13 11.62 0.47
C LEU A 280 -0.37 12.45 -0.72
N MET A 281 -0.04 13.73 -0.73
CA MET A 281 -0.42 14.65 -1.81
C MET A 281 0.15 14.22 -3.15
N LEU A 282 1.44 13.84 -3.18
CA LEU A 282 2.09 13.36 -4.38
C LEU A 282 1.47 12.05 -4.89
N LEU A 283 1.27 11.07 -4.00
CA LEU A 283 0.72 9.77 -4.35
C LEU A 283 -0.72 9.89 -4.85
N ALA A 284 -1.59 10.61 -4.13
CA ALA A 284 -2.99 10.79 -4.53
C ALA A 284 -3.12 11.71 -5.76
N GLY A 285 -2.38 12.83 -5.78
CA GLY A 285 -2.38 13.79 -6.89
C GLY A 285 -1.93 13.16 -8.19
N ALA A 286 -0.82 12.41 -8.18
CA ALA A 286 -0.36 11.70 -9.38
C ALA A 286 -1.30 10.56 -9.79
N TYR A 287 -1.92 9.86 -8.83
CA TYR A 287 -2.84 8.75 -9.12
C TYR A 287 -4.14 9.25 -9.75
N TYR A 288 -4.73 10.32 -9.22
CA TYR A 288 -6.01 10.84 -9.68
C TYR A 288 -5.88 11.98 -10.70
N LYS A 289 -4.65 12.42 -11.01
CA LYS A 289 -4.36 13.61 -11.82
C LYS A 289 -5.01 14.87 -11.23
N ASP A 290 -4.93 15.01 -9.92
CA ASP A 290 -5.54 16.11 -9.17
C ASP A 290 -4.55 17.29 -9.05
N PRO A 291 -4.81 18.43 -9.70
CA PRO A 291 -3.88 19.55 -9.72
C PRO A 291 -3.76 20.26 -8.37
N TYR A 292 -4.78 20.23 -7.51
CA TYR A 292 -4.71 20.86 -6.20
C TYR A 292 -3.77 20.08 -5.29
N LEU A 293 -3.85 18.76 -5.31
CA LEU A 293 -2.96 17.90 -4.54
C LEU A 293 -1.52 17.98 -5.06
N LEU A 294 -1.32 17.99 -6.38
CA LEU A 294 0.02 18.15 -6.97
C LEU A 294 0.63 19.51 -6.64
N ASN A 295 -0.14 20.60 -6.73
CA ASN A 295 0.34 21.93 -6.37
C ASN A 295 0.75 22.01 -4.89
N MET A 296 -0.04 21.41 -3.99
CA MET A 296 0.32 21.35 -2.58
C MET A 296 1.56 20.48 -2.32
N ALA A 297 1.75 19.40 -3.07
CA ALA A 297 2.96 18.57 -2.98
C ALA A 297 4.23 19.32 -3.43
N ASP A 298 4.10 20.31 -4.32
CA ASP A 298 5.23 21.13 -4.80
C ASP A 298 5.44 22.41 -3.99
N SER A 299 4.57 22.69 -3.02
CA SER A 299 4.66 23.88 -2.16
C SER A 299 5.63 23.71 -0.98
N ASP A 300 6.08 24.82 -0.42
CA ASP A 300 6.97 24.85 0.77
C ASP A 300 6.22 24.60 2.10
N TYR A 301 4.92 24.28 2.06
CA TYR A 301 4.12 24.05 3.27
C TYR A 301 4.38 22.67 3.90
N TYR A 302 5.00 21.71 3.19
CA TYR A 302 5.23 20.33 3.66
C TYR A 302 6.59 19.75 3.29
#